data_AF-A0AAW4DMK9-F1
#
_entry.id   AF-A0AAW4DMK9-F1
#
_cell.length_a   1.000
_cell.length_b   1.000
_cell.length_c   1.000
_cell.angle_alpha   90.00
_cell.angle_beta   90.00
_cell.angle_gamma   90.00
#
_symmetry.space_group_name_H-M   'P 1'
#
loop_
_entity.id
_entity.type
_entity.pdbx_description
1 polymer ?
#
loop_
_entity_poly.entity_id
_entity_poly.type
_entity_poly.pdbx_seq_one_letter_code
_entity_poly.pdbx_strand_id
1 'polypeptide(L)'
;MSKSIGEALKEERRSLGLTQEQFIKGIISESFYSKVERGKNEIVAVDLLKILAANNISEEEFLSKLNVKENNNLEEDLKVQLLNAYSIHDKKKISMLVQKTQNAAIDENTKISARLIDAVVNNKINDLTQREITQIKRKFFEVDDWTKNITTLQLFCNSMLLFDFDELVLFVKKLEKTCKGKLMKLPFNTQKIIASICINYFHNCYTNDCGQDASYGYEIIGELANIPDLGIYVIVTNFYKAYFQGNKKKSQQILDFLNQNGLSEISSRLP
;
A
#
# COMPACT_ATOMS: atom_id res chain seq x y z
N MET A 1 16.39 25.32 -1.57
CA MET A 1 17.52 24.92 -2.44
C MET A 1 17.73 23.43 -2.21
N SER A 2 17.80 22.62 -3.26
CA SER A 2 18.11 21.19 -3.15
C SER A 2 19.56 21.03 -2.69
N LYS A 3 19.79 20.14 -1.74
CA LYS A 3 21.12 19.84 -1.20
C LYS A 3 21.82 18.87 -2.14
N SER A 4 23.08 19.12 -2.49
CA SER A 4 23.84 18.20 -3.34
C SER A 4 24.22 16.92 -2.58
N ILE A 5 24.47 15.82 -3.32
CA ILE A 5 24.95 14.56 -2.75
C ILE A 5 26.23 14.76 -1.93
N GLY A 6 27.16 15.58 -2.44
CA GLY A 6 28.41 15.89 -1.74
C GLY A 6 28.19 16.62 -0.41
N GLU A 7 27.25 17.56 -0.35
CA GLU A 7 26.92 18.28 0.89
C GLU A 7 26.24 17.37 1.91
N ALA A 8 25.32 16.49 1.47
CA ALA A 8 24.69 15.51 2.35
C ALA A 8 25.70 14.50 2.92
N LEU A 9 26.61 13.97 2.09
CA LEU A 9 27.68 13.07 2.55
C LEU A 9 28.58 13.74 3.58
N LYS A 10 28.90 15.01 3.37
CA LYS A 10 29.70 15.81 4.31
C LYS A 10 29.01 16.00 5.65
N GLU A 11 27.69 16.19 5.66
CA GLU A 11 26.91 16.29 6.88
C GLU A 11 26.86 14.97 7.65
N GLU A 12 26.62 13.84 6.98
CA GLU A 12 26.65 12.51 7.61
C GLU A 12 28.02 12.19 8.20
N ARG A 13 29.07 12.44 7.44
CA ARG A 13 30.42 12.23 7.94
C ARG A 13 30.70 13.04 9.20
N ARG A 14 30.26 14.30 9.21
CA ARG A 14 30.45 15.21 10.36
C ARG A 14 29.58 14.82 11.55
N SER A 15 28.35 14.35 11.33
CA SER A 15 27.48 13.88 12.42
C SER A 15 28.06 12.64 13.10
N LEU A 16 28.75 11.79 12.35
CA LEU A 16 29.49 10.63 12.85
C LEU A 16 30.87 10.98 13.44
N GLY A 17 31.31 12.24 13.33
CA GLY A 17 32.62 12.68 13.84
C GLY A 17 33.83 12.10 13.09
N LEU A 18 33.66 11.66 11.84
CA LEU A 18 34.67 10.93 11.08
C LEU A 18 35.52 11.85 10.18
N THR A 19 36.79 11.47 9.95
CA THR A 19 37.61 12.04 8.88
C THR A 19 37.15 11.54 7.51
N GLN A 20 37.59 12.20 6.42
CA GLN A 20 37.25 11.78 5.06
C GLN A 20 37.73 10.35 4.78
N GLU A 21 38.96 10.03 5.17
CA GLU A 21 39.55 8.70 5.06
C GLU A 21 38.77 7.63 5.85
N GLN A 22 38.40 7.93 7.10
CA GLN A 22 37.61 7.02 7.93
C GLN A 22 36.21 6.76 7.38
N PHE A 23 35.61 7.76 6.75
CA PHE A 23 34.27 7.67 6.18
C PHE A 23 34.23 6.86 4.88
N ILE A 24 35.21 7.06 3.99
CA ILE A 24 35.24 6.35 2.71
C ILE A 24 35.74 4.91 2.80
N LYS A 25 36.44 4.53 3.89
CA LYS A 25 36.90 3.15 4.17
C LYS A 25 37.59 2.48 2.98
N GLY A 26 38.37 3.26 2.22
CA GLY A 26 39.10 2.78 1.04
C GLY A 26 38.26 2.49 -0.20
N ILE A 27 36.96 2.81 -0.22
CA ILE A 27 36.08 2.61 -1.37
C ILE A 27 36.49 3.50 -2.54
N ILE A 28 36.88 4.74 -2.25
CA ILE A 28 37.42 5.72 -3.18
C ILE A 28 38.61 6.44 -2.53
N SER A 29 39.40 7.16 -3.33
CA SER A 29 40.52 7.94 -2.79
C SER A 29 40.02 9.18 -2.04
N GLU A 30 40.72 9.55 -0.97
CA GLU A 30 40.40 10.74 -0.17
C GLU A 30 40.43 12.01 -1.03
N SER A 31 41.39 12.12 -1.95
CA SER A 31 41.51 13.27 -2.85
C SER A 31 40.32 13.41 -3.81
N PHE A 32 39.76 12.28 -4.27
CA PHE A 32 38.54 12.25 -5.06
C PHE A 32 37.32 12.60 -4.21
N TYR A 33 37.17 11.97 -3.04
CA TYR A 33 36.06 12.23 -2.12
C TYR A 33 36.01 13.68 -1.63
N SER A 34 37.18 14.29 -1.37
CA SER A 34 37.30 15.71 -1.04
C SER A 34 36.74 16.62 -2.15
N LYS A 35 36.83 16.22 -3.41
CA LYS A 35 36.21 16.94 -4.54
C LYS A 35 34.70 16.71 -4.59
N VAL A 36 34.24 15.50 -4.25
CA VAL A 36 32.81 15.17 -4.12
C VAL A 36 32.14 16.02 -3.05
N GLU A 37 32.67 16.08 -1.83
CA GLU A 37 32.10 16.91 -0.74
C GLU A 37 32.07 18.41 -1.03
N ARG A 38 32.85 18.87 -2.01
CA ARG A 38 32.90 20.26 -2.47
C ARG A 38 32.05 20.51 -3.72
N GLY A 39 31.31 19.51 -4.20
CA GLY A 39 30.51 19.60 -5.42
C GLY A 39 31.34 19.76 -6.69
N LYS A 40 32.63 19.42 -6.66
CA LYS A 40 33.54 19.54 -7.82
C LYS A 40 33.56 18.29 -8.70
N ASN A 41 33.23 17.14 -8.11
CA ASN A 41 33.12 15.86 -8.80
C ASN A 41 31.79 15.22 -8.44
N GLU A 42 31.19 14.51 -9.40
CA GLU A 42 30.10 13.59 -9.11
C GLU A 42 30.63 12.27 -8.56
N ILE A 43 29.79 11.59 -7.78
CA ILE A 43 30.07 10.25 -7.26
C ILE A 43 29.21 9.24 -8.02
N VAL A 44 29.79 8.09 -8.36
CA VAL A 44 29.07 7.00 -9.01
C VAL A 44 28.12 6.35 -7.99
N ALA A 45 26.91 5.98 -8.42
CA ALA A 45 25.87 5.44 -7.53
C ALA A 45 26.34 4.21 -6.73
N VAL A 46 27.12 3.31 -7.36
CA VAL A 46 27.66 2.13 -6.68
C VAL A 46 28.59 2.49 -5.52
N ASP A 47 29.44 3.51 -5.70
CA ASP A 47 30.37 3.94 -4.66
C ASP A 47 29.64 4.68 -3.53
N LEU A 48 28.62 5.47 -3.88
CA LEU A 48 27.71 6.07 -2.90
C LEU A 48 27.06 5.01 -2.02
N LEU A 49 26.40 4.01 -2.61
CA LEU A 49 25.72 2.95 -1.87
C LEU A 49 26.69 2.17 -0.98
N LYS A 50 27.90 1.86 -1.47
CA LYS A 50 28.95 1.21 -0.66
C LYS A 50 29.36 2.07 0.53
N ILE A 51 29.53 3.38 0.37
CA ILE A 51 29.91 4.29 1.46
C ILE A 51 28.78 4.37 2.50
N LEU A 52 27.52 4.47 2.07
CA LEU A 52 26.37 4.49 2.98
C LEU A 52 26.29 3.19 3.78
N ALA A 53 26.32 2.04 3.10
CA ALA A 53 26.30 0.73 3.73
C ALA A 53 27.47 0.54 4.71
N ALA A 54 28.68 0.95 4.33
CA ALA A 54 29.86 0.80 5.18
C ALA A 54 29.79 1.66 6.44
N ASN A 55 29.00 2.73 6.46
CA ASN A 55 28.79 3.59 7.63
C ASN A 55 27.43 3.36 8.32
N ASN A 56 26.69 2.31 7.95
CA ASN A 56 25.35 2.00 8.46
C ASN A 56 24.36 3.16 8.30
N ILE A 57 24.47 3.92 7.21
CA ILE A 57 23.54 5.00 6.88
C ILE A 57 22.42 4.40 6.03
N SER A 58 21.16 4.61 6.44
CA SER A 58 19.99 4.20 5.67
C SER A 58 19.93 4.97 4.35
N GLU A 59 19.76 4.25 3.24
CA GLU A 59 19.59 4.86 1.91
C GLU A 59 18.37 5.79 1.89
N GLU A 60 17.27 5.37 2.52
CA GLU A 60 16.03 6.16 2.62
C GLU A 60 16.26 7.46 3.41
N GLU A 61 16.90 7.37 4.57
CA GLU A 61 17.20 8.56 5.38
C GLU A 61 18.17 9.51 4.67
N PHE A 62 19.20 8.96 4.02
CA PHE A 62 20.17 9.76 3.26
C PHE A 62 19.50 10.52 2.11
N LEU A 63 18.68 9.82 1.31
CA LEU A 63 17.97 10.42 0.18
C LEU A 63 17.00 11.51 0.64
N SER A 64 16.34 11.34 1.79
CA SER A 64 15.45 12.38 2.36
C SER A 64 16.16 13.71 2.62
N LYS A 65 17.47 13.67 2.98
CA LYS A 65 18.28 14.87 3.27
C LYS A 65 18.63 15.68 2.04
N LEU A 66 18.56 15.09 0.85
CA LEU A 66 18.91 15.78 -0.39
C LEU A 66 17.93 16.90 -0.73
N ASN A 67 16.78 16.99 -0.03
CA ASN A 67 15.73 17.96 -0.36
C ASN A 67 15.54 18.03 -1.87
N VAL A 68 15.62 16.86 -2.54
CA VAL A 68 15.01 16.71 -3.84
C VAL A 68 13.57 16.98 -3.48
N LYS A 69 13.12 18.23 -3.66
CA LYS A 69 11.70 18.53 -3.75
C LYS A 69 11.23 17.46 -4.69
N GLU A 70 10.48 16.53 -4.14
CA GLU A 70 10.02 15.37 -4.84
C GLU A 70 9.30 15.88 -6.09
N ASN A 71 10.04 15.88 -7.19
CA ASN A 71 9.51 15.46 -8.45
C ASN A 71 9.38 13.92 -8.42
N ASN A 72 9.45 13.27 -7.24
CA ASN A 72 8.91 11.94 -7.04
C ASN A 72 7.41 12.07 -7.27
N ASN A 73 6.99 11.53 -8.42
CA ASN A 73 5.63 11.28 -8.86
C ASN A 73 4.56 11.85 -7.93
N LEU A 74 4.09 13.07 -8.24
CA LEU A 74 2.84 13.62 -7.68
C LEU A 74 1.74 12.53 -7.62
N GLU A 75 1.74 11.67 -8.63
CA GLU A 75 0.91 10.48 -8.77
C GLU A 75 1.08 9.40 -7.68
N GLU A 76 2.30 9.08 -7.27
CA GLU A 76 2.61 8.04 -6.29
C GLU A 76 2.28 8.55 -4.88
N ASP A 77 2.61 9.81 -4.59
CA ASP A 77 2.18 10.53 -3.39
C ASP A 77 0.64 10.66 -3.32
N LEU A 78 -0.03 10.99 -4.44
CA LEU A 78 -1.49 11.05 -4.51
C LEU A 78 -2.14 9.69 -4.27
N LYS A 79 -1.60 8.59 -4.83
CA LYS A 79 -2.10 7.23 -4.57
C LYS A 79 -2.05 6.92 -3.07
N VAL A 80 -0.92 7.13 -2.42
CA VAL A 80 -0.76 6.86 -0.98
C VAL A 80 -1.70 7.73 -0.15
N GLN A 81 -1.81 9.02 -0.45
CA GLN A 81 -2.71 9.93 0.25
C GLN A 81 -4.19 9.56 0.08
N LEU A 82 -4.58 9.13 -1.12
CA LEU A 82 -5.94 8.73 -1.44
C LEU A 82 -6.32 7.43 -0.71
N LEU A 83 -5.41 6.47 -0.63
CA LEU A 83 -5.60 5.23 0.12
C LEU A 83 -5.69 5.46 1.61
N ASN A 84 -4.83 6.30 2.17
CA ASN A 84 -4.92 6.67 3.57
C ASN A 84 -6.25 7.36 3.86
N ALA A 85 -6.66 8.33 3.03
CA ALA A 85 -7.92 9.02 3.18
C ALA A 85 -9.12 8.06 3.07
N TYR A 86 -9.08 7.09 2.15
CA TYR A 86 -10.08 6.03 2.03
C TYR A 86 -10.14 5.15 3.28
N SER A 87 -8.99 4.71 3.80
CA SER A 87 -8.89 3.84 4.98
C SER A 87 -9.45 4.49 6.26
N ILE A 88 -9.39 5.81 6.38
CA ILE A 88 -9.93 6.56 7.53
C ILE A 88 -11.25 7.27 7.21
N HIS A 89 -11.84 6.99 6.03
CA HIS A 89 -13.08 7.60 5.55
C HIS A 89 -13.11 9.13 5.57
N ASP A 90 -11.95 9.75 5.34
CA ASP A 90 -11.84 11.21 5.22
C ASP A 90 -12.36 11.65 3.85
N LYS A 91 -13.70 11.71 3.74
CA LYS A 91 -14.41 12.07 2.51
C LYS A 91 -13.96 13.42 1.96
N LYS A 92 -13.66 14.39 2.83
CA LYS A 92 -13.19 15.72 2.44
C LYS A 92 -11.83 15.63 1.75
N LYS A 93 -10.89 14.91 2.36
CA LYS A 93 -9.56 14.70 1.78
C LYS A 93 -9.63 13.91 0.48
N ILE A 94 -10.50 12.90 0.38
CA ILE A 94 -10.73 12.16 -0.87
C ILE A 94 -11.19 13.09 -1.98
N SER A 95 -12.25 13.89 -1.77
CA SER A 95 -12.73 14.81 -2.81
C SER A 95 -11.69 15.85 -3.22
N MET A 96 -10.89 16.36 -2.28
CA MET A 96 -9.76 17.26 -2.58
C MET A 96 -8.70 16.58 -3.45
N LEU A 97 -8.32 15.34 -3.12
CA LEU A 97 -7.31 14.57 -3.87
C LEU A 97 -7.82 14.22 -5.27
N VAL A 98 -9.09 13.83 -5.40
CA VAL A 98 -9.74 13.53 -6.68
C VAL A 98 -9.72 14.75 -7.60
N GLN A 99 -10.05 15.94 -7.09
CA GLN A 99 -9.94 17.18 -7.88
C GLN A 99 -8.51 17.46 -8.35
N LYS A 100 -7.50 17.23 -7.50
CA LYS A 100 -6.08 17.34 -7.91
C LYS A 100 -5.74 16.38 -9.04
N THR A 101 -6.34 15.19 -9.09
CA THR A 101 -6.10 14.24 -10.19
C THR A 101 -6.65 14.67 -11.54
N GLN A 102 -7.64 15.56 -11.56
CA GLN A 102 -8.24 16.08 -12.80
C GLN A 102 -7.39 17.16 -13.47
N ASN A 103 -6.60 17.91 -12.68
CA ASN A 103 -5.86 19.09 -13.15
C ASN A 103 -4.37 18.82 -13.45
N ALA A 104 -3.85 17.64 -13.09
CA ALA A 104 -2.45 17.29 -13.29
C ALA A 104 -2.27 16.26 -14.42
N ALA A 105 -1.06 16.21 -15.00
CA ALA A 105 -0.65 15.21 -15.99
C ALA A 105 -0.42 13.84 -15.33
N ILE A 106 -1.50 13.28 -14.76
CA ILE A 106 -1.53 12.02 -14.01
C ILE A 106 -1.91 10.88 -14.95
N ASP A 107 -1.35 9.69 -14.70
CA ASP A 107 -1.71 8.44 -15.36
C ASP A 107 -3.21 8.16 -15.25
N GLU A 108 -3.76 7.59 -16.33
CA GLU A 108 -5.18 7.37 -16.46
C GLU A 108 -5.71 6.30 -15.49
N ASN A 109 -4.88 5.37 -15.00
CA ASN A 109 -5.25 4.39 -13.97
C ASN A 109 -5.42 5.05 -12.61
N THR A 110 -4.60 6.03 -12.27
CA THR A 110 -4.73 6.82 -11.03
C THR A 110 -5.99 7.65 -11.04
N LYS A 111 -6.31 8.31 -12.17
CA LYS A 111 -7.56 9.07 -12.33
C LYS A 111 -8.79 8.18 -12.18
N ILE A 112 -8.75 7.01 -12.81
CA ILE A 112 -9.81 6.01 -12.69
C ILE A 112 -9.94 5.52 -11.24
N SER A 113 -8.83 5.21 -10.58
CA SER A 113 -8.82 4.76 -9.17
C SER A 113 -9.37 5.85 -8.24
N ALA A 114 -9.02 7.11 -8.48
CA ALA A 114 -9.53 8.25 -7.72
C ALA A 114 -11.04 8.43 -7.90
N ARG A 115 -11.53 8.40 -9.15
CA ARG A 115 -12.97 8.49 -9.44
C ARG A 115 -13.75 7.35 -8.82
N LEU A 116 -13.22 6.13 -8.88
CA LEU A 116 -13.84 4.96 -8.27
C LEU A 116 -13.92 5.13 -6.75
N ILE A 117 -12.82 5.50 -6.09
CA ILE A 117 -12.81 5.76 -4.64
C ILE A 117 -13.81 6.85 -4.26
N ASP A 118 -13.90 7.94 -5.02
CA ASP A 118 -14.90 9.00 -4.80
C ASP A 118 -16.33 8.47 -4.94
N ALA A 119 -16.60 7.65 -5.97
CA ALA A 119 -17.89 7.03 -6.19
C ALA A 119 -18.28 6.08 -5.04
N VAL A 120 -17.35 5.26 -4.55
CA VAL A 120 -17.58 4.37 -3.39
C VAL A 120 -17.92 5.18 -2.14
N VAL A 121 -17.08 6.15 -1.81
CA VAL A 121 -17.19 6.91 -0.56
C VAL A 121 -18.45 7.76 -0.50
N ASN A 122 -18.92 8.24 -1.65
CA ASN A 122 -20.12 9.05 -1.76
C ASN A 122 -21.38 8.24 -2.09
N ASN A 123 -21.31 6.90 -2.11
CA ASN A 123 -22.43 6.01 -2.52
C ASN A 123 -22.97 6.34 -3.92
N LYS A 124 -22.07 6.75 -4.83
CA LYS A 124 -22.33 7.13 -6.22
C LYS A 124 -21.81 6.10 -7.22
N ILE A 125 -21.62 4.86 -6.78
CA ILE A 125 -21.20 3.76 -7.66
C ILE A 125 -22.18 3.59 -8.84
N ASN A 126 -23.47 3.77 -8.58
CA ASN A 126 -24.52 3.69 -9.61
C ASN A 126 -24.46 4.85 -10.63
N ASP A 127 -23.69 5.90 -10.36
CA ASP A 127 -23.48 7.02 -11.28
C ASP A 127 -22.39 6.71 -12.33
N LEU A 128 -21.65 5.60 -12.17
CA LEU A 128 -20.65 5.16 -13.14
C LEU A 128 -21.33 4.61 -14.40
N THR A 129 -20.89 5.08 -15.56
CA THR A 129 -21.40 4.57 -16.84
C THR A 129 -20.85 3.17 -17.12
N GLN A 130 -21.59 2.36 -17.88
CA GLN A 130 -21.09 1.02 -18.29
C GLN A 130 -19.77 1.09 -19.09
N ARG A 131 -19.54 2.19 -19.80
CA ARG A 131 -18.28 2.45 -20.49
C ARG A 131 -17.12 2.59 -19.51
N GLU A 132 -17.31 3.32 -18.41
CA GLU A 132 -16.30 3.49 -17.36
C GLU A 132 -16.02 2.18 -16.63
N ILE A 133 -17.06 1.42 -16.28
CA ILE A 133 -16.92 0.09 -15.66
C ILE A 133 -16.13 -0.83 -16.58
N THR A 134 -16.45 -0.86 -17.86
CA THR A 134 -15.75 -1.69 -18.86
C THR A 134 -14.29 -1.26 -19.01
N GLN A 135 -13.99 0.05 -18.99
CA GLN A 135 -12.60 0.53 -19.06
C GLN A 135 -11.79 0.15 -17.81
N ILE A 136 -12.40 0.21 -16.62
CA ILE A 136 -11.79 -0.23 -15.36
C ILE A 136 -11.47 -1.73 -15.44
N LYS A 137 -12.46 -2.55 -15.78
CA LYS A 137 -12.30 -4.00 -15.90
C LYS A 137 -11.25 -4.35 -16.96
N ARG A 138 -11.28 -3.72 -18.14
CA ARG A 138 -10.33 -3.98 -19.23
C ARG A 138 -8.88 -3.70 -18.80
N LYS A 139 -8.62 -2.58 -18.13
CA LYS A 139 -7.28 -2.25 -17.61
C LYS A 139 -6.78 -3.28 -16.60
N PHE A 140 -7.66 -3.88 -15.82
CA PHE A 140 -7.31 -5.00 -14.95
C PHE A 140 -6.97 -6.26 -15.74
N PHE A 141 -7.70 -6.56 -16.82
CA PHE A 141 -7.46 -7.74 -17.68
C PHE A 141 -6.24 -7.62 -18.60
N GLU A 142 -5.77 -6.40 -18.89
CA GLU A 142 -4.60 -6.14 -19.75
C GLU A 142 -3.26 -6.49 -19.08
N VAL A 143 -3.21 -6.64 -17.75
CA VAL A 143 -1.96 -6.88 -17.01
C VAL A 143 -1.74 -8.37 -16.77
N ASP A 144 -0.70 -8.91 -17.40
CA ASP A 144 -0.21 -10.26 -17.09
C ASP A 144 0.21 -10.36 -15.62
N ASP A 145 -0.29 -11.40 -14.96
CA ASP A 145 -0.02 -11.73 -13.54
C ASP A 145 -0.32 -10.61 -12.52
N TRP A 146 -1.53 -10.05 -12.59
CA TRP A 146 -2.05 -9.00 -11.69
C TRP A 146 -1.83 -9.22 -10.18
N THR A 147 -1.62 -10.48 -9.76
CA THR A 147 -1.41 -10.84 -8.35
C THR A 147 -0.02 -10.49 -7.82
N LYS A 148 0.94 -10.15 -8.69
CA LYS A 148 2.34 -9.86 -8.31
C LYS A 148 2.69 -8.37 -8.30
N ASN A 149 1.83 -7.51 -8.84
CA ASN A 149 2.09 -6.08 -8.93
C ASN A 149 1.21 -5.32 -7.92
N ILE A 150 1.83 -4.46 -7.11
CA ILE A 150 1.15 -3.73 -6.04
C ILE A 150 0.06 -2.78 -6.58
N THR A 151 0.29 -2.16 -7.73
CA THR A 151 -0.65 -1.24 -8.37
C THR A 151 -1.88 -1.97 -8.88
N THR A 152 -1.72 -3.17 -9.44
CA THR A 152 -2.86 -3.98 -9.89
C THR A 152 -3.63 -4.62 -8.75
N LEU A 153 -2.95 -5.05 -7.68
CA LEU A 153 -3.60 -5.48 -6.43
C LEU A 153 -4.46 -4.35 -5.86
N GLN A 154 -3.92 -3.13 -5.83
CA GLN A 154 -4.66 -1.97 -5.35
C GLN A 154 -5.87 -1.63 -6.24
N LEU A 155 -5.68 -1.68 -7.56
CA LEU A 155 -6.76 -1.46 -8.52
C LEU A 155 -7.87 -2.49 -8.34
N PHE A 156 -7.52 -3.76 -8.17
CA PHE A 156 -8.49 -4.82 -7.87
C PHE A 156 -9.23 -4.53 -6.56
N CYS A 157 -8.50 -4.27 -5.47
CA CYS A 157 -9.08 -3.96 -4.16
C CYS A 157 -10.14 -2.86 -4.23
N ASN A 158 -9.87 -1.80 -5.00
CA ASN A 158 -10.77 -0.65 -5.14
C ASN A 158 -11.97 -0.94 -6.04
N SER A 159 -11.84 -1.88 -6.98
CA SER A 159 -12.84 -2.20 -8.01
C SER A 159 -13.66 -3.45 -7.74
N MET A 160 -13.46 -4.14 -6.62
CA MET A 160 -14.19 -5.38 -6.28
C MET A 160 -15.71 -5.25 -6.41
N LEU A 161 -16.28 -4.12 -6.02
CA LEU A 161 -17.71 -3.81 -6.14
C LEU A 161 -18.27 -3.78 -7.58
N LEU A 162 -17.40 -3.73 -8.60
CA LEU A 162 -17.77 -3.71 -10.02
C LEU A 162 -17.87 -5.13 -10.60
N PHE A 163 -17.38 -6.13 -9.88
CA PHE A 163 -17.39 -7.52 -10.30
C PHE A 163 -18.57 -8.24 -9.68
N ASP A 164 -19.12 -9.20 -10.42
CA ASP A 164 -20.08 -10.12 -9.83
C ASP A 164 -19.38 -11.09 -8.86
N PHE A 165 -20.17 -11.79 -8.05
CA PHE A 165 -19.62 -12.66 -7.02
C PHE A 165 -18.80 -13.82 -7.59
N ASP A 166 -19.22 -14.41 -8.71
CA ASP A 166 -18.52 -15.52 -9.35
C ASP A 166 -17.14 -15.08 -9.87
N GLU A 167 -17.06 -13.90 -10.50
CA GLU A 167 -15.81 -13.24 -10.88
C GLU A 167 -14.89 -13.05 -9.66
N LEU A 168 -15.41 -12.52 -8.56
CA LEU A 168 -14.65 -12.30 -7.33
C LEU A 168 -14.08 -13.60 -6.76
N VAL A 169 -14.88 -14.67 -6.71
CA VAL A 169 -14.44 -16.00 -6.26
C VAL A 169 -13.27 -16.50 -7.10
N LEU A 170 -13.33 -16.35 -8.43
CA LEU A 170 -12.24 -16.74 -9.33
C LEU A 170 -10.95 -15.95 -9.07
N PHE A 171 -11.06 -14.64 -8.87
CA PHE A 171 -9.90 -13.78 -8.59
C PHE A 171 -9.26 -14.08 -7.24
N VAL A 172 -10.06 -14.26 -6.19
CA VAL A 172 -9.54 -14.57 -4.85
C VAL A 172 -8.91 -15.97 -4.82
N LYS A 173 -9.48 -16.97 -5.49
CA LYS A 173 -8.83 -18.28 -5.69
C LYS A 173 -7.47 -18.18 -6.37
N LYS A 174 -7.34 -17.31 -7.38
CA LYS A 174 -6.04 -17.06 -8.04
C LYS A 174 -5.07 -16.38 -7.07
N LEU A 175 -5.53 -15.39 -6.32
CA LEU A 175 -4.72 -14.68 -5.33
C LEU A 175 -4.21 -15.61 -4.22
N GLU A 176 -5.07 -16.49 -3.70
CA GLU A 176 -4.72 -17.53 -2.73
C GLU A 176 -3.56 -18.39 -3.24
N LYS A 177 -3.66 -18.92 -4.46
CA LYS A 177 -2.59 -19.71 -5.09
C LYS A 177 -1.29 -18.93 -5.21
N THR A 178 -1.34 -17.64 -5.53
CA THR A 178 -0.14 -16.79 -5.61
C THR A 178 0.48 -16.56 -4.24
N CYS A 179 -0.34 -16.33 -3.22
CA CYS A 179 0.10 -16.03 -1.86
C CYS A 179 0.71 -17.24 -1.17
N LYS A 180 0.26 -18.46 -1.51
CA LYS A 180 0.61 -19.70 -0.82
C LYS A 180 2.11 -19.89 -0.58
N GLY A 181 2.49 -19.95 0.69
CA GLY A 181 3.85 -20.10 1.20
C GLY A 181 4.76 -18.87 1.03
N LYS A 182 4.21 -17.71 0.65
CA LYS A 182 4.97 -16.52 0.25
C LYS A 182 4.52 -15.23 0.91
N LEU A 183 3.25 -15.13 1.32
CA LEU A 183 2.65 -13.86 1.74
C LEU A 183 3.43 -13.15 2.85
N MET A 184 3.80 -13.87 3.91
CA MET A 184 4.59 -13.35 5.03
C MET A 184 5.93 -12.71 4.62
N LYS A 185 6.51 -13.12 3.48
CA LYS A 185 7.79 -12.60 2.97
C LYS A 185 7.63 -11.37 2.07
N LEU A 186 6.39 -11.02 1.70
CA LEU A 186 6.14 -9.85 0.88
C LEU A 186 6.29 -8.56 1.70
N PRO A 187 6.56 -7.41 1.05
CA PRO A 187 6.59 -6.12 1.74
C PRO A 187 5.29 -5.87 2.51
N PHE A 188 5.41 -5.18 3.65
CA PHE A 188 4.29 -4.88 4.55
C PHE A 188 3.08 -4.27 3.81
N ASN A 189 3.32 -3.29 2.94
CA ASN A 189 2.24 -2.63 2.17
C ASN A 189 1.52 -3.61 1.23
N THR A 190 2.23 -4.56 0.62
CA THR A 190 1.62 -5.59 -0.22
C THR A 190 0.74 -6.52 0.63
N GLN A 191 1.21 -6.95 1.80
CA GLN A 191 0.41 -7.76 2.73
C GLN A 191 -0.87 -7.02 3.15
N LYS A 192 -0.76 -5.72 3.48
CA LYS A 192 -1.89 -4.88 3.86
C LYS A 192 -2.97 -4.78 2.76
N ILE A 193 -2.57 -4.63 1.50
CA ILE A 193 -3.51 -4.56 0.36
C ILE A 193 -4.20 -5.91 0.16
N ILE A 194 -3.45 -7.01 0.21
CA ILE A 194 -3.99 -8.38 0.10
C ILE A 194 -4.98 -8.67 1.24
N ALA A 195 -4.65 -8.24 2.46
CA ALA A 195 -5.55 -8.38 3.61
C ALA A 195 -6.84 -7.56 3.42
N SER A 196 -6.73 -6.34 2.87
CA SER A 196 -7.89 -5.49 2.58
C SER A 196 -8.80 -6.09 1.49
N ILE A 197 -8.23 -6.72 0.46
CA ILE A 197 -8.98 -7.52 -0.53
C ILE A 197 -9.77 -8.62 0.17
N CYS A 198 -9.17 -9.33 1.13
CA CYS A 198 -9.86 -10.38 1.87
C CYS A 198 -11.03 -9.84 2.71
N ILE A 199 -10.88 -8.69 3.36
CA ILE A 199 -11.98 -8.07 4.13
C ILE A 199 -13.15 -7.70 3.20
N ASN A 200 -12.86 -7.06 2.07
CA ASN A 200 -13.88 -6.74 1.07
C ASN A 200 -14.54 -8.00 0.52
N TYR A 201 -13.77 -9.07 0.33
CA TYR A 201 -14.29 -10.35 -0.14
C TYR A 201 -15.22 -11.01 0.88
N PHE A 202 -14.88 -11.01 2.17
CA PHE A 202 -15.77 -11.54 3.22
C PHE A 202 -17.09 -10.80 3.28
N HIS A 203 -17.07 -9.47 3.09
CA HIS A 203 -18.30 -8.69 2.98
C HIS A 203 -19.13 -9.11 1.77
N ASN A 204 -18.50 -9.38 0.63
CA ASN A 204 -19.19 -9.91 -0.56
C ASN A 204 -19.75 -11.32 -0.33
N CYS A 205 -19.05 -12.20 0.39
CA CYS A 205 -19.58 -13.50 0.79
C CYS A 205 -20.82 -13.34 1.67
N TYR A 206 -20.86 -12.34 2.54
CA TYR A 206 -22.02 -12.04 3.37
C TYR A 206 -23.20 -11.53 2.54
N THR A 207 -22.99 -10.52 1.68
CA THR A 207 -24.08 -9.93 0.90
C THR A 207 -24.70 -10.90 -0.10
N ASN A 208 -23.95 -11.91 -0.54
CA ASN A 208 -24.41 -12.96 -1.46
C ASN A 208 -24.81 -14.26 -0.75
N ASP A 209 -24.88 -14.29 0.59
CA ASP A 209 -25.21 -15.49 1.40
C ASP A 209 -24.34 -16.73 1.06
N CYS A 210 -23.07 -16.50 0.74
CA CYS A 210 -22.12 -17.51 0.28
C CYS A 210 -20.93 -17.65 1.25
N GLY A 211 -21.24 -17.94 2.53
CA GLY A 211 -20.24 -18.05 3.60
C GLY A 211 -19.18 -19.14 3.41
N GLN A 212 -19.47 -20.17 2.62
CA GLN A 212 -18.52 -21.25 2.31
C GLN A 212 -17.30 -20.77 1.50
N ASP A 213 -17.52 -19.80 0.62
CA ASP A 213 -16.47 -19.26 -0.26
C ASP A 213 -15.51 -18.32 0.47
N ALA A 214 -15.84 -17.91 1.70
CA ALA A 214 -14.94 -17.16 2.58
C ALA A 214 -13.67 -17.96 2.95
N SER A 215 -13.67 -19.28 2.78
CA SER A 215 -12.53 -20.16 3.04
C SER A 215 -11.25 -19.71 2.32
N TYR A 216 -11.31 -19.28 1.06
CA TYR A 216 -10.14 -18.79 0.33
C TYR A 216 -9.49 -17.58 0.99
N GLY A 217 -10.29 -16.65 1.52
CA GLY A 217 -9.78 -15.51 2.26
C GLY A 217 -9.17 -15.90 3.61
N TYR A 218 -9.70 -16.93 4.28
CA TYR A 218 -9.11 -17.43 5.53
C TYR A 218 -7.72 -18.01 5.33
N GLU A 219 -7.52 -18.77 4.25
CA GLU A 219 -6.21 -19.34 3.90
C GLU A 219 -5.19 -18.22 3.63
N ILE A 220 -5.58 -17.17 2.91
CA ILE A 220 -4.72 -16.00 2.66
C ILE A 220 -4.36 -15.30 3.97
N ILE A 221 -5.36 -14.95 4.80
CA ILE A 221 -5.12 -14.23 6.07
C ILE A 221 -4.26 -15.05 7.03
N GLY A 222 -4.38 -16.38 6.99
CA GLY A 222 -3.56 -17.30 7.79
C GLY A 222 -2.05 -17.23 7.49
N GLU A 223 -1.65 -16.70 6.33
CA GLU A 223 -0.25 -16.53 5.94
C GLU A 223 0.30 -15.10 6.15
N LEU A 224 -0.48 -14.17 6.72
CA LEU A 224 0.03 -12.84 7.04
C LEU A 224 1.16 -12.90 8.08
N ALA A 225 2.09 -11.94 8.00
CA ALA A 225 3.07 -11.76 9.06
C ALA A 225 2.38 -11.51 10.40
N ASN A 226 2.84 -12.22 11.44
CA ASN A 226 2.28 -12.08 12.79
C ASN A 226 2.86 -10.85 13.51
N ILE A 227 2.42 -9.66 13.07
CA ILE A 227 2.81 -8.37 13.63
C ILE A 227 1.58 -7.56 14.06
N PRO A 228 1.69 -6.70 15.09
CA PRO A 228 0.55 -5.93 15.60
C PRO A 228 -0.16 -5.09 14.53
N ASP A 229 0.58 -4.50 13.60
CA ASP A 229 0.08 -3.64 12.53
C ASP A 229 -0.92 -4.34 11.57
N LEU A 230 -0.88 -5.67 11.48
CA LEU A 230 -1.81 -6.47 10.69
C LEU A 230 -2.96 -7.08 11.52
N GLY A 231 -2.95 -6.88 12.84
CA GLY A 231 -3.86 -7.54 13.78
C GLY A 231 -5.33 -7.25 13.51
N ILE A 232 -5.68 -6.07 13.02
CA ILE A 232 -7.08 -5.72 12.73
C ILE A 232 -7.69 -6.62 11.65
N TYR A 233 -6.90 -7.01 10.62
CA TYR A 233 -7.36 -7.90 9.57
C TYR A 233 -7.67 -9.29 10.12
N VAL A 234 -6.85 -9.78 11.06
CA VAL A 234 -7.06 -11.06 11.74
C VAL A 234 -8.31 -11.01 12.62
N ILE A 235 -8.53 -9.92 13.36
CA ILE A 235 -9.72 -9.73 14.21
C ILE A 235 -11.01 -9.74 13.37
N VAL A 236 -11.04 -8.97 12.29
CA VAL A 236 -12.20 -8.91 11.38
C VAL A 236 -12.44 -10.26 10.70
N THR A 237 -11.37 -10.97 10.31
CA THR A 237 -11.48 -12.33 9.75
C THR A 237 -12.08 -13.30 10.76
N ASN A 238 -11.68 -13.22 12.03
CA ASN A 238 -12.25 -14.04 13.10
C ASN A 238 -13.72 -13.73 13.36
N PHE A 239 -14.14 -12.47 13.18
CA PHE A 239 -15.55 -12.09 13.21
C PHE A 239 -16.33 -12.80 12.11
N TYR A 240 -15.93 -12.65 10.85
CA TYR A 240 -16.63 -13.27 9.71
C TYR A 240 -16.66 -14.80 9.84
N LYS A 241 -15.54 -15.41 10.27
CA LYS A 241 -15.49 -16.85 10.54
C LYS A 241 -16.49 -17.28 11.60
N ALA A 242 -16.59 -16.55 12.71
CA ALA A 242 -17.59 -16.83 13.75
C ALA A 242 -19.03 -16.63 13.23
N TYR A 243 -19.26 -15.57 12.46
CA TYR A 243 -20.56 -15.23 11.88
C TYR A 243 -21.06 -16.34 10.94
N PHE A 244 -20.27 -16.72 9.94
CA PHE A 244 -20.65 -17.75 8.97
C PHE A 244 -20.77 -19.15 9.59
N GLN A 245 -20.12 -19.40 10.73
CA GLN A 245 -20.28 -20.63 11.51
C GLN A 245 -21.51 -20.61 12.45
N GLY A 246 -22.28 -19.52 12.46
CA GLY A 246 -23.43 -19.35 13.35
C GLY A 246 -23.06 -19.14 14.82
N ASN A 247 -21.78 -18.86 15.14
CA ASN A 247 -21.30 -18.66 16.50
C ASN A 247 -21.57 -17.22 16.98
N LYS A 248 -22.85 -16.94 17.28
CA LYS A 248 -23.34 -15.62 17.70
C LYS A 248 -22.62 -15.06 18.93
N LYS A 249 -22.25 -15.92 19.88
CA LYS A 249 -21.52 -15.49 21.09
C LYS A 249 -20.16 -14.92 20.72
N LYS A 250 -19.40 -15.63 19.88
CA LYS A 250 -18.05 -15.20 19.49
C LYS A 250 -18.09 -13.98 18.57
N SER A 251 -19.02 -13.91 17.63
CA SER A 251 -19.17 -12.72 16.78
C SER A 251 -19.50 -11.49 17.63
N GLN A 252 -20.43 -11.60 18.59
CA GLN A 252 -20.78 -10.50 19.50
C GLN A 252 -19.59 -10.07 20.37
N GLN A 253 -18.85 -11.03 20.94
CA GLN A 253 -17.66 -10.72 21.74
C GLN A 253 -16.61 -9.91 20.95
N ILE A 254 -16.46 -10.17 19.65
CA ILE A 254 -15.54 -9.41 18.81
C ILE A 254 -16.08 -8.00 18.54
N LEU A 255 -17.39 -7.84 18.29
CA LEU A 255 -18.01 -6.51 18.16
C LEU A 255 -17.83 -5.69 19.44
N ASP A 256 -18.08 -6.28 20.61
CA ASP A 256 -17.91 -5.63 21.90
C ASP A 256 -16.45 -5.21 22.13
N PHE A 257 -15.51 -6.09 21.81
CA PHE A 257 -14.08 -5.78 21.87
C PHE A 257 -13.72 -4.57 20.99
N LEU A 258 -14.19 -4.52 19.74
CA LEU A 258 -13.94 -3.39 18.86
C LEU A 258 -14.54 -2.09 19.44
N ASN A 259 -15.77 -2.14 19.93
CA ASN A 259 -16.44 -0.98 20.51
C ASN A 259 -15.73 -0.44 21.76
N GLN A 260 -15.33 -1.34 22.67
CA GLN A 260 -14.63 -0.96 23.92
C GLN A 260 -13.27 -0.33 23.68
N ASN A 261 -12.64 -0.61 22.53
CA ASN A 261 -11.33 -0.08 22.17
C ASN A 261 -11.40 1.10 21.17
N GLY A 262 -12.56 1.73 21.02
CA GLY A 262 -12.72 2.92 20.17
C GLY A 262 -12.76 2.64 18.67
N LEU A 263 -12.96 1.39 18.27
CA LEU A 263 -13.04 0.95 16.86
C LEU A 263 -14.51 0.78 16.39
N SER A 264 -15.41 1.61 16.91
CA SER A 264 -16.86 1.52 16.64
C SER A 264 -17.23 1.77 15.17
N GLU A 265 -16.38 2.48 14.43
CA GLU A 265 -16.57 2.66 12.99
C GLU A 265 -16.42 1.33 12.23
N ILE A 266 -15.53 0.44 12.68
CA ILE A 266 -15.33 -0.87 12.07
C ILE A 266 -16.49 -1.78 12.43
N SER A 267 -16.86 -1.85 13.71
CA SER A 267 -17.94 -2.72 14.19
C SER A 267 -19.29 -2.39 13.54
N SER A 268 -19.60 -1.11 13.29
CA SER A 268 -20.88 -0.68 12.69
C SER A 268 -21.08 -1.13 11.24
N ARG A 269 -20.04 -1.68 10.60
CA ARG A 269 -20.05 -2.15 9.21
C ARG A 269 -19.99 -3.67 9.07
N LEU A 270 -19.78 -4.35 10.20
CA LEU A 270 -19.81 -5.79 10.24
C LEU A 270 -21.28 -6.26 10.35
N PRO A 271 -21.62 -7.41 9.73
CA PRO A 271 -22.94 -8.03 9.80
C PRO A 271 -23.55 -8.26 11.19
#